data_AF-A0A8X7VLI0-F1
#
_entry.id   AF-A0A8X7VLI0-F1
#
_cell.length_a   1.000
_cell.length_b   1.000
_cell.length_c   1.000
_cell.angle_alpha   90.00
_cell.angle_beta   90.00
_cell.angle_gamma   90.00
#
_symmetry.space_group_name_H-M   'P 1'
#
loop_
_entity.id
_entity.type
_entity.pdbx_description
1 polymer ?
#
loop_
_entity_poly.entity_id
_entity_poly.type
_entity_poly.pdbx_seq_one_letter_code
_entity_poly.pdbx_strand_id
1 'polypeptide(L)'
;MPKNLWERVNLPRNYKKALETIDKHLLCWPELLKHKIKQRLTKMTQVRIRMRKLALKTREKIMTTPRRDIKRESRRAEKAVKAAVLDTTDHVTSGSSDESKMQGH
;
A
#
# COMPACT_ATOMS: atom_id res chain seq x y z
N MET A 1 -5.24 6.16 43.21
CA MET A 1 -6.63 5.80 42.88
C MET A 1 -7.12 6.61 41.67
N PRO A 2 -7.01 6.08 40.43
CA PRO A 2 -7.65 6.66 39.24
C PRO A 2 -8.48 5.65 38.41
N LYS A 3 -8.58 4.37 38.82
CA LYS A 3 -9.14 3.30 37.99
C LYS A 3 -10.67 3.39 37.77
N ASN A 4 -11.39 4.11 38.63
CA ASN A 4 -12.85 4.11 38.66
C ASN A 4 -13.48 5.44 38.19
N LEU A 5 -12.71 6.37 37.62
CA LEU A 5 -13.24 7.67 37.18
C LEU A 5 -14.11 7.60 35.92
N TRP A 6 -13.98 6.54 35.12
CA TRP A 6 -14.62 6.46 33.81
C TRP A 6 -15.52 5.24 33.70
N GLU A 7 -16.81 5.49 33.49
CA GLU A 7 -17.76 4.45 33.12
C GLU A 7 -17.70 4.22 31.59
N ARG A 8 -17.61 2.95 31.18
CA ARG A 8 -17.60 2.57 29.76
C ARG A 8 -18.95 1.97 29.39
N VAL A 9 -19.70 2.69 28.55
CA VAL A 9 -20.98 2.22 28.01
C VAL A 9 -20.79 1.66 26.60
N ASN A 10 -21.26 0.43 26.37
CA ASN A 10 -21.20 -0.20 25.05
C ASN A 10 -22.30 0.35 24.14
N LEU A 11 -21.91 0.95 23.01
CA LEU A 11 -22.86 1.45 22.00
C LEU A 11 -23.26 0.35 21.01
N PRO A 12 -24.54 0.24 20.66
CA PRO A 12 -25.01 -0.73 19.69
C PRO A 12 -24.46 -0.43 18.28
N ARG A 13 -24.36 -1.47 17.44
CA ARG A 13 -23.85 -1.35 16.06
C ARG A 13 -24.79 -0.56 15.14
N ASN A 14 -26.09 -0.53 15.45
CA ASN A 14 -27.07 0.26 14.70
C ASN A 14 -26.94 1.74 15.09
N TYR A 15 -26.68 2.59 14.09
CA TYR A 15 -26.46 4.02 14.28
C TYR A 15 -27.63 4.73 14.97
N LYS A 16 -28.88 4.42 14.60
CA LYS A 16 -30.07 5.05 15.20
C LYS A 16 -30.20 4.68 16.69
N LYS A 17 -30.09 3.39 16.99
CA LYS A 17 -30.11 2.91 18.39
C LYS A 17 -28.98 3.51 19.22
N ALA A 18 -27.79 3.71 18.61
CA ALA A 18 -26.67 4.31 19.31
C ALA A 18 -26.89 5.79 19.64
N LEU A 19 -27.56 6.54 18.77
CA LEU A 19 -27.99 7.91 19.07
C LEU A 19 -28.99 7.96 20.22
N GLU A 20 -30.00 7.08 20.19
CA GLU A 20 -30.98 6.98 21.28
C GLU A 20 -30.32 6.63 22.62
N THR A 21 -29.35 5.71 22.63
CA THR A 21 -28.57 5.38 23.83
C THR A 21 -27.80 6.62 24.33
N ILE A 22 -27.12 7.36 23.45
CA ILE A 22 -26.41 8.59 23.83
C ILE A 22 -27.39 9.61 24.44
N ASP A 23 -28.55 9.80 23.83
CA ASP A 23 -29.54 10.76 24.30
C ASP A 23 -30.12 10.39 25.68
N LYS A 24 -30.31 9.09 25.95
CA LYS A 24 -30.75 8.59 27.26
C LYS A 24 -29.69 8.81 28.34
N HIS A 25 -28.42 8.48 28.06
CA HIS A 25 -27.34 8.61 29.06
C HIS A 25 -26.93 10.07 29.31
N LEU A 26 -27.12 10.96 28.33
CA LEU A 26 -26.70 12.36 28.41
C LEU A 26 -27.88 13.33 28.62
N LEU A 27 -28.97 12.90 29.24
CA LEU A 27 -30.19 13.71 29.39
C LEU A 27 -29.92 15.06 30.08
N CYS A 28 -29.18 15.04 31.20
CA CYS A 28 -28.89 16.22 32.04
C CYS A 28 -27.65 17.02 31.59
N TRP A 29 -26.98 16.61 30.51
CA TRP A 29 -25.76 17.29 30.06
C TRP A 29 -26.07 18.49 29.16
N PRO A 30 -25.13 19.45 29.03
CA PRO A 30 -25.25 20.55 28.08
C PRO A 30 -25.39 20.07 26.62
N GLU A 31 -26.22 20.75 25.84
CA GLU A 31 -26.52 20.37 24.44
C GLU A 31 -25.28 20.37 23.53
N LEU A 32 -24.32 21.28 23.78
CA LEU A 32 -23.04 21.33 23.07
C LEU A 32 -22.27 20.01 23.19
N LEU A 33 -22.25 19.41 24.39
CA LEU A 33 -21.53 18.16 24.62
C LEU A 33 -22.23 16.99 23.94
N LYS A 34 -23.57 16.92 24.05
CA LYS A 34 -24.37 15.93 23.32
C LYS A 34 -24.10 16.00 21.83
N HIS A 35 -24.13 17.21 21.27
CA HIS A 35 -23.88 17.43 19.85
C HIS A 35 -22.47 16.97 19.43
N LYS A 36 -21.43 17.34 20.17
CA LYS A 36 -20.05 16.88 19.89
C LYS A 36 -19.91 15.36 19.95
N ILE A 37 -20.59 14.70 20.90
CA ILE A 37 -20.56 13.24 21.02
C ILE A 37 -21.29 12.58 19.85
N LYS A 38 -22.45 13.12 19.43
CA LYS A 38 -23.15 12.68 18.21
C LYS A 38 -22.27 12.84 16.96
N GLN A 39 -21.61 14.00 16.81
CA GLN A 39 -20.65 14.23 15.72
C GLN A 39 -19.51 13.19 15.72
N ARG A 40 -18.96 12.87 16.90
CA ARG A 40 -17.91 11.86 17.04
C ARG A 40 -18.40 10.47 16.63
N LEU A 41 -19.62 10.09 17.02
CA LEU A 41 -20.24 8.84 16.60
C LEU A 41 -20.34 8.76 15.07
N THR A 42 -20.79 9.85 14.42
CA THR A 42 -20.88 9.95 12.97
C THR A 42 -19.52 9.77 12.32
N LYS A 43 -18.50 10.51 12.79
CA LYS A 43 -17.14 10.41 12.25
C LYS A 43 -16.57 9.00 12.37
N MET A 44 -16.72 8.36 13.53
CA MET A 44 -16.28 6.98 13.73
C MET A 44 -17.00 5.99 12.81
N THR A 45 -18.31 6.18 12.61
CA THR A 45 -19.11 5.34 11.70
C THR A 45 -18.66 5.51 10.26
N GLN A 46 -18.45 6.74 9.80
CA GLN A 46 -17.90 7.04 8.48
C GLN A 46 -16.52 6.41 8.27
N VAL A 47 -15.62 6.51 9.26
CA VAL A 47 -14.30 5.88 9.21
C VAL A 47 -14.44 4.36 9.04
N ARG A 48 -15.30 3.70 9.82
CA ARG A 48 -15.55 2.25 9.68
C ARG A 48 -16.07 1.88 8.29
N ILE A 49 -16.99 2.67 7.74
CA ILE A 49 -17.50 2.47 6.37
C ILE A 49 -16.36 2.64 5.35
N ARG A 50 -15.54 3.67 5.49
CA ARG A 50 -14.39 3.93 4.61
C ARG A 50 -13.37 2.79 4.67
N MET A 51 -13.09 2.27 5.86
CA MET A 51 -12.18 1.13 6.04
C MET A 51 -12.70 -0.14 5.38
N ARG A 52 -14.01 -0.42 5.49
CA ARG A 52 -14.63 -1.57 4.78
C ARG A 52 -14.55 -1.39 3.26
N LYS A 53 -14.90 -0.20 2.76
CA LYS A 53 -14.77 0.13 1.33
C LYS A 53 -13.31 0.03 0.86
N LEU A 54 -12.36 0.38 1.72
CA LEU A 54 -10.94 0.28 1.44
C LEU A 54 -10.46 -1.17 1.39
N ALA A 55 -10.91 -2.01 2.31
CA ALA A 55 -10.55 -3.43 2.35
C ALA A 55 -11.10 -4.21 1.14
N LEU A 56 -12.27 -3.81 0.61
CA LEU A 56 -12.85 -4.40 -0.60
C LEU A 56 -12.14 -3.98 -1.89
N LYS A 57 -11.33 -2.92 -1.86
CA LYS A 57 -10.58 -2.47 -3.03
C LYS A 57 -9.29 -3.28 -3.13
N THR A 58 -9.15 -4.07 -4.18
CA THR A 58 -7.86 -4.66 -4.57
C THR A 58 -6.91 -3.52 -4.89
N ARG A 59 -5.96 -3.25 -3.99
CA ARG A 59 -4.88 -2.30 -4.23
C ARG A 59 -3.62 -3.09 -4.52
N GLU A 60 -2.95 -2.72 -5.61
CA GLU A 60 -1.59 -3.19 -5.84
C GLU A 60 -0.73 -2.79 -4.64
N LYS A 61 0.04 -3.74 -4.13
CA LYS A 61 0.97 -3.49 -3.03
C LYS A 61 2.04 -2.54 -3.57
N ILE A 62 1.97 -1.27 -3.18
CA ILE A 62 3.01 -0.29 -3.49
C ILE A 62 4.26 -0.73 -2.71
N MET A 63 5.07 -1.58 -3.33
CA MET A 63 6.38 -1.95 -2.84
C MET A 63 7.33 -0.82 -3.20
N THR A 64 7.89 -0.14 -2.21
CA THR A 64 8.94 0.84 -2.45
C THR A 64 10.22 0.09 -2.81
N THR A 65 10.60 0.07 -4.08
CA THR A 65 11.92 -0.42 -4.49
C THR A 65 12.98 0.58 -4.01
N PRO A 66 13.95 0.16 -3.20
CA PRO A 66 14.98 1.08 -2.71
C PRO A 66 15.82 1.58 -3.88
N ARG A 67 16.12 2.88 -3.91
CA ARG A 67 16.86 3.54 -5.00
C ARG A 67 18.19 2.85 -5.37
N ARG A 68 18.85 2.22 -4.40
CA ARG A 68 20.11 1.49 -4.60
C ARG A 68 19.93 0.28 -5.51
N ASP A 69 18.82 -0.44 -5.38
CA ASP A 69 18.55 -1.62 -6.19
C ASP A 69 18.20 -1.24 -7.62
N ILE A 70 17.43 -0.16 -7.82
CA ILE A 70 17.14 0.40 -9.16
C ILE A 70 18.45 0.73 -9.91
N LYS A 71 19.39 1.42 -9.25
CA LYS A 71 20.68 1.80 -9.85
C LYS A 71 21.59 0.59 -10.09
N ARG A 72 21.44 -0.48 -9.31
CA ARG A 72 22.19 -1.73 -9.47
C ARG A 72 21.64 -2.53 -10.64
N GLU A 73 20.32 -2.65 -10.74
CA GLU A 73 19.63 -3.34 -11.83
C GLU A 73 19.93 -2.67 -13.17
N SER A 74 19.93 -1.33 -13.25
CA SER A 74 20.28 -0.60 -14.48
C SER A 74 21.71 -0.89 -14.93
N ARG A 75 22.68 -0.87 -14.00
CA ARG A 75 24.08 -1.20 -14.31
C ARG A 75 24.29 -2.64 -14.75
N ARG A 76 23.53 -3.59 -14.16
CA ARG A 76 23.56 -4.99 -14.60
C ARG A 76 22.97 -5.14 -15.99
N ALA A 77 21.84 -4.49 -16.26
CA ALA A 77 21.21 -4.50 -17.58
C ALA A 77 22.15 -3.95 -18.66
N GLU A 78 22.79 -2.80 -18.41
CA GLU A 78 23.80 -2.22 -19.31
C GLU A 78 24.97 -3.16 -19.58
N LYS A 79 25.47 -3.85 -18.54
CA LYS A 79 26.54 -4.84 -18.69
C LYS A 79 26.09 -6.07 -19.47
N ALA A 80 24.89 -6.59 -19.21
CA ALA A 80 24.33 -7.73 -19.92
C ALA A 80 24.13 -7.44 -21.40
N VAL A 81 23.62 -6.25 -21.75
CA VAL A 81 23.48 -5.81 -23.15
C VAL A 81 24.85 -5.75 -23.83
N LYS A 82 25.86 -5.17 -23.17
CA LYS A 82 27.22 -5.11 -23.73
C LYS A 82 27.84 -6.49 -23.91
N ALA A 83 27.69 -7.39 -22.94
CA ALA A 83 28.18 -8.76 -23.04
C ALA A 83 27.49 -9.52 -24.18
N ALA A 84 26.16 -9.41 -24.30
CA ALA A 84 25.42 -10.05 -25.39
C ALA A 84 25.86 -9.56 -26.77
N VAL A 85 26.15 -8.25 -26.92
CA VAL A 85 26.69 -7.72 -28.19
C VAL A 85 28.08 -8.30 -28.47
N LEU A 86 28.97 -8.37 -27.47
CA LEU A 86 30.30 -8.95 -27.64
C LEU A 86 30.23 -10.44 -28.00
N ASP A 87 29.38 -11.21 -27.32
CA ASP A 87 29.16 -12.63 -27.62
C ASP A 87 28.68 -12.80 -29.08
N THR A 88 27.74 -11.96 -29.56
CA THR A 88 27.30 -12.03 -30.96
C THR A 88 28.39 -11.67 -31.96
N THR A 89 29.26 -10.71 -31.65
CA THR A 89 30.38 -10.33 -32.54
C THR A 89 31.47 -11.40 -32.56
N ASP A 90 31.75 -12.03 -31.43
CA ASP A 90 32.74 -13.10 -31.31
C ASP A 90 32.29 -14.35 -32.10
N HIS A 91 30.99 -14.68 -32.06
CA HIS A 91 30.43 -15.78 -32.86
C HIS A 91 30.45 -15.53 -34.38
N VAL A 92 30.25 -14.28 -34.83
CA VAL A 92 30.29 -13.91 -36.26
C VAL A 92 31.73 -13.90 -36.80
N THR A 93 32.69 -13.47 -36.01
CA THR A 93 34.11 -13.39 -36.41
C THR A 93 34.81 -14.76 -36.41
N SER A 94 34.40 -15.68 -35.54
CA SER A 94 34.84 -17.08 -35.60
C SER A 94 34.38 -17.80 -36.88
N GLY A 95 33.25 -17.41 -37.48
CA GLY A 95 32.78 -17.97 -38.76
C GLY A 95 33.52 -17.43 -39.99
N SER A 96 34.04 -16.19 -39.94
CA SER A 96 34.71 -15.55 -41.08
C SER A 96 36.19 -15.93 -41.20
N SER A 97 36.83 -16.41 -40.13
CA SER A 97 38.26 -16.77 -40.15
C SER A 97 38.51 -18.17 -40.73
N ASP A 98 37.51 -19.06 -40.71
CA ASP A 98 37.61 -20.41 -41.28
C ASP A 98 37.40 -20.44 -42.82
N GLU A 99 36.76 -19.42 -43.40
CA GLU A 99 36.44 -19.40 -44.84
C GLU A 99 37.61 -18.91 -45.72
N SER A 100 38.52 -18.10 -45.16
CA SER A 100 39.70 -17.58 -45.90
C SER A 100 40.83 -18.60 -46.09
N LYS A 101 40.75 -19.79 -45.49
CA LYS A 101 41.76 -20.85 -45.65
C LYS A 101 41.47 -21.84 -46.79
N MET A 102 40.31 -21.71 -47.46
CA MET A 102 39.86 -22.65 -48.50
C MET A 102 40.09 -22.18 -49.96
N GLN A 103 40.70 -21.01 -50.20
CA GLN A 103 40.93 -20.46 -51.56
C GLN A 103 42.42 -20.25 -51.89
N GLY A 104 43.31 -20.96 -51.23
CA GLY A 104 44.73 -21.02 -51.58
C GLY A 104 45.10 -22.36 -52.20
N HIS A 105 44.78 -22.57 -53.48
CA HIS A 105 45.44 -23.52 -54.38
C HIS A 105 45.18 -23.13 -55.84
#